data_AF-R0KNK7-F1
#
_entry.id   AF-R0KNK7-F1
#
_cell.length_a   1.000
_cell.length_b   1.000
_cell.length_c   1.000
_cell.angle_alpha   90.00
_cell.angle_beta   90.00
_cell.angle_gamma   90.00
#
_symmetry.space_group_name_H-M   'P 1'
#
loop_
_entity.id
_entity.type
_entity.pdbx_description
1 polymer ?
#
loop_
_entity_poly.entity_id
_entity_poly.type
_entity_poly.pdbx_seq_one_letter_code
_entity_poly.pdbx_strand_id
1 'polypeptide(L)' 'MTKLLVEKRIEIPENCEATLKGKTFTFTGEKGTSVHDCSKYNMTFSIEDNKIVTKR' A
#
# COMPACT_ATOMS: atom_id res chain seq x y z
N MET A 1 20.73 16.56 3.04
CA MET A 1 21.16 15.17 2.79
C MET A 1 20.03 14.41 2.13
N THR A 2 20.19 14.01 0.88
CA THR A 2 19.21 13.19 0.15
C THR A 2 19.40 11.73 0.56
N LYS A 3 18.36 11.08 1.09
CA LYS A 3 18.42 9.65 1.41
C LYS A 3 18.34 8.85 0.11
N LEU A 4 19.24 7.88 -0.06
CA LEU A 4 19.32 7.00 -1.24
C LEU A 4 18.14 6.04 -1.35
N LEU A 5 17.59 5.59 -0.21
CA LEU A 5 16.40 4.75 -0.13
C LEU A 5 15.57 5.18 1.06
N VAL A 6 14.27 5.37 0.85
CA VAL A 6 13.29 5.59 1.92
C VAL A 6 12.24 4.50 1.85
N GLU A 7 12.24 3.62 2.84
CA GLU A 7 11.24 2.57 3.02
C GLU A 7 10.29 2.93 4.18
N LYS A 8 8.99 2.69 3.98
CA LYS A 8 7.99 2.68 5.05
C LYS A 8 7.16 1.41 4.97
N ARG A 9 6.72 0.94 6.13
CA ARG A 9 5.85 -0.22 6.31
C ARG A 9 4.61 0.20 7.09
N ILE A 10 3.45 -0.19 6.61
CA ILE A 10 2.15 0.08 7.24
C ILE A 10 1.44 -1.25 7.41
N GLU A 11 0.99 -1.56 8.62
CA GLU A 11 0.31 -2.82 8.91
C GLU A 11 -1.14 -2.77 8.44
N ILE A 12 -1.62 -3.87 7.84
CA ILE A 12 -3.02 -4.04 7.47
C ILE A 12 -3.74 -4.65 8.68
N PRO A 13 -4.80 -4.00 9.20
CA PRO A 13 -5.59 -4.54 10.31
C PRO A 13 -6.23 -5.89 9.95
N GLU A 14 -6.43 -6.77 10.94
CA GLU A 14 -6.96 -8.13 10.73
C GLU A 14 -8.35 -8.16 10.05
N ASN A 15 -9.19 -7.14 10.30
CA ASN A 15 -10.55 -7.04 9.74
C ASN A 15 -10.57 -6.35 8.36
N CYS A 16 -9.43 -6.23 7.69
CA CYS A 16 -9.29 -5.56 6.42
C CYS A 16 -8.43 -6.40 5.48
N GLU A 17 -8.94 -6.63 4.27
CA GLU A 17 -8.16 -7.23 3.18
C GLU A 17 -7.69 -6.11 2.25
N ALA A 18 -6.39 -6.11 1.94
CA ALA A 18 -5.83 -5.19 0.95
C ALA A 18 -5.28 -5.97 -0.24
N THR A 19 -5.69 -5.58 -1.43
CA THR A 19 -5.14 -6.11 -2.69
C THR A 19 -4.51 -4.97 -3.48
N LEU A 20 -3.46 -5.31 -4.23
CA LEU A 20 -2.74 -4.36 -5.08
C LEU A 20 -2.71 -4.88 -6.50
N LYS A 21 -3.26 -4.12 -7.44
CA LYS A 21 -3.19 -4.40 -8.87
C LYS A 21 -2.56 -3.21 -9.59
N GLY A 22 -1.33 -3.40 -10.07
CA GLY A 22 -0.53 -2.30 -10.62
C GLY A 22 -0.17 -1.29 -9.51
N LYS A 23 -0.65 -0.05 -9.64
CA LYS A 23 -0.51 1.00 -8.60
C LYS A 23 -1.85 1.35 -7.93
N THR A 24 -2.86 0.51 -8.06
CA THR A 24 -4.17 0.74 -7.45
C THR A 24 -4.39 -0.23 -6.30
N PHE A 25 -4.61 0.31 -5.10
CA PHE A 25 -5.00 -0.46 -3.93
C PHE A 25 -6.52 -0.58 -3.84
N THR A 26 -6.97 -1.76 -3.47
CA THR A 26 -8.36 -2.02 -3.10
C THR A 26 -8.37 -2.57 -1.69
N PHE A 27 -9.06 -1.85 -0.79
CA PHE A 27 -9.25 -2.20 0.60
C PHE A 27 -10.68 -2.65 0.81
N THR A 28 -10.88 -3.83 1.36
CA THR A 28 -12.20 -4.35 1.71
C THR A 28 -12.23 -4.64 3.20
N GLY A 29 -13.09 -3.93 3.93
CA GLY A 29 -13.36 -4.21 5.34
C GLY A 29 -14.85 -4.39 5.58
N GLU A 30 -15.24 -4.62 6.84
CA GLU A 30 -16.65 -4.85 7.20
C GLU A 30 -17.61 -3.73 6.75
N LYS A 31 -17.12 -2.49 6.69
CA LYS A 31 -17.91 -1.31 6.33
C LYS A 31 -17.99 -1.04 4.83
N GLY A 32 -17.36 -1.88 4.01
CA GLY A 32 -17.36 -1.78 2.55
C GLY A 32 -15.96 -1.73 1.94
N THR A 33 -15.92 -1.35 0.66
CA THR A 33 -14.71 -1.35 -0.15
C THR A 33 -14.28 0.08 -0.51
N SER A 34 -12.98 0.34 -0.49
CA SER A 34 -12.37 1.58 -0.91
C SER A 34 -11.26 1.31 -1.93
N VAL A 35 -11.20 2.11 -2.99
CA VAL A 35 -10.20 1.99 -4.05
C VAL A 35 -9.37 3.26 -4.10
N HIS A 36 -8.04 3.11 -4.13
CA HIS A 36 -7.11 4.24 -4.18
C HIS A 36 -6.05 4.04 -5.27
N ASP A 37 -6.01 4.96 -6.23
CA ASP A 37 -5.01 4.97 -7.30
C ASP A 37 -3.76 5.77 -6.90
N CYS A 38 -2.63 5.08 -6.81
CA CYS A 38 -1.31 5.62 -6.49
C CYS A 38 -0.43 5.85 -7.73
N SER A 39 -0.97 5.72 -8.95
CA SER A 39 -0.23 5.85 -10.22
C SER A 39 0.52 7.17 -10.36
N LYS A 40 -0.02 8.25 -9.80
CA LYS A 40 0.58 9.59 -9.79
C LYS A 40 1.90 9.70 -9.01
N TYR A 41 2.20 8.74 -8.13
CA TYR A 41 3.41 8.79 -7.31
C TYR A 41 4.56 8.01 -7.98
N ASN A 42 5.73 8.64 -8.06
CA ASN A 42 6.96 7.98 -8.48
C ASN A 42 7.57 7.19 -7.31
N MET A 43 6.84 6.18 -6.86
CA MET A 43 7.19 5.28 -5.77
C MET A 43 6.81 3.85 -6.15
N THR A 44 7.45 2.90 -5.48
CA THR A 44 7.12 1.47 -5.58
C THR A 44 6.27 1.07 -4.39
N PHE A 45 5.23 0.28 -4.66
CA PHE A 45 4.27 -0.22 -3.67
C PHE A 45 4.24 -1.74 -3.74
N SER A 46 4.31 -2.41 -2.60
CA SER A 46 4.14 -3.86 -2.47
C SER A 46 3.34 -4.21 -1.22
N ILE A 47 2.76 -5.41 -1.18
CA ILE A 47 2.15 -5.99 0.01
C ILE A 47 3.01 -7.21 0.38
N GLU A 48 3.60 -7.18 1.56
CA GLU A 48 4.52 -8.20 2.09
C GLU A 48 4.12 -8.49 3.54
N ASP A 49 3.92 -9.75 3.92
CA ASP A 49 3.57 -10.17 5.30
C ASP A 49 2.41 -9.39 5.93
N ASN A 50 1.33 -9.16 5.15
CA ASN A 50 0.18 -8.34 5.56
C ASN A 50 0.53 -6.88 5.91
N LYS A 51 1.60 -6.36 5.31
CA LYS A 51 2.03 -4.96 5.42
C LYS A 51 2.16 -4.34 4.04
N ILE A 52 1.74 -3.09 3.94
CA ILE A 52 1.99 -2.26 2.76
C ILE A 52 3.39 -1.67 2.90
N VAL A 53 4.25 -1.96 1.91
CA VAL A 53 5.61 -1.44 1.84
C VAL A 53 5.68 -0.40 0.73
N THR A 54 6.19 0.79 1.07
CA THR A 54 6.42 1.87 0.10
C THR A 54 7.91 2.17 0.02
N LYS A 55 8.47 2.20 -1.19
CA LYS A 55 9.89 2.47 -1.44
C LYS A 55 10.03 3.67 -2.39
N ARG A 56 10.91 4.61 -2.04
CA ARG A 56 11.31 5.77 -2.87
C ARG A 56 12.83 5.88 -2.93
#